data_AF-R5M4J8-F1
#
_entry.id   AF-R5M4J8-F1
#
_cell.length_a   1.000
_cell.length_b   1.000
_cell.length_c   1.000
_cell.angle_alpha   90.00
_cell.angle_beta   90.00
_cell.angle_gamma   90.00
#
_symmetry.space_group_name_H-M   'P 1'
#
loop_
_entity.id
_entity.type
_entity.pdbx_description
1 polymer ?
#
loop_
_entity_poly.entity_id
_entity_poly.type
_entity_poly.pdbx_seq_one_letter_code
_entity_poly.pdbx_strand_id
1 'polypeptide(L)'
;MMETEIKIYQSYWKNLLLFLCCMLFAVGGVYMITDDNESRKFVFNIIVGCLSVIFFGGGGLFLGVITLYNAIKRIPYLIIYEDRVEQYVQFKAEYDTIYFADVKSFRLIKINDAMHIAIDYMDPYILKEQKSKTTSGIVKRLMAYNFK
;
A
#
# COMPACT_ATOMS: atom_id res chain seq x y z
N MET A 1 -15.53 27.84 15.31
CA MET A 1 -15.27 26.54 15.95
C MET A 1 -14.05 25.95 15.28
N MET A 2 -13.02 25.57 16.03
CA MET A 2 -11.89 24.81 15.46
C MET A 2 -12.41 23.39 15.26
N GLU A 3 -12.60 22.96 14.01
CA GLU A 3 -12.82 21.55 13.71
C GLU A 3 -11.59 20.79 14.22
N THR A 4 -11.80 19.87 15.16
CA THR A 4 -10.73 19.03 15.68
C THR A 4 -10.44 17.91 14.69
N GLU A 5 -9.68 18.24 13.64
CA GLU A 5 -9.17 17.25 12.69
C GLU A 5 -8.05 16.41 13.33
N ILE A 6 -8.15 15.09 13.24
CA ILE A 6 -7.12 14.17 13.72
C ILE A 6 -6.27 13.71 12.53
N LYS A 7 -4.99 14.06 12.53
CA LYS A 7 -4.02 13.67 11.49
C LYS A 7 -3.14 12.53 11.98
N ILE A 8 -3.16 11.42 11.26
CA ILE A 8 -2.32 10.24 11.52
C ILE A 8 -1.25 10.17 10.45
N TYR A 9 0.01 10.13 10.89
CA TYR A 9 1.17 10.07 10.01
C TYR A 9 1.70 8.64 9.91
N GLN A 10 2.33 8.34 8.78
CA GLN A 10 3.02 7.06 8.61
C GLN A 10 4.27 6.98 9.50
N SER A 11 4.56 5.78 10.00
CA SER A 11 5.75 5.56 10.83
C SER A 11 7.02 5.54 9.97
N TYR A 12 7.89 6.53 10.18
CA TYR A 12 9.19 6.61 9.51
C TYR A 12 10.08 5.40 9.78
N TRP A 13 10.10 4.92 11.02
CA TRP A 13 10.94 3.79 11.43
C TRP A 13 10.58 2.49 10.73
N LYS A 14 9.27 2.19 10.59
CA LYS A 14 8.81 0.98 9.90
C LYS A 14 9.22 1.01 8.42
N ASN A 15 9.05 2.15 7.77
CA ASN A 15 9.43 2.30 6.37
C ASN A 15 10.96 2.28 6.17
N LEU A 16 11.72 2.89 7.09
CA LEU A 16 13.19 2.86 7.06
C LEU A 16 13.70 1.42 7.20
N LEU A 17 13.16 0.65 8.13
CA LEU A 17 13.55 -0.75 8.34
C LEU A 17 13.22 -1.60 7.11
N LEU A 18 12.05 -1.39 6.50
CA LEU A 18 11.67 -2.05 5.25
C LEU A 18 12.64 -1.70 4.11
N PHE A 19 13.00 -0.41 3.97
CA PHE A 19 13.99 0.04 2.99
C PHE A 19 15.34 -0.65 3.19
N LEU A 20 15.87 -0.66 4.41
CA LEU A 20 17.14 -1.32 4.72
C LEU A 20 17.10 -2.82 4.41
N CYS A 21 15.99 -3.48 4.74
CA CYS A 21 15.77 -4.88 4.42
C CYS A 21 15.80 -5.13 2.90
N CYS A 22 15.11 -4.30 2.11
CA CYS A 22 15.17 -4.37 0.65
C CYS A 22 16.59 -4.19 0.10
N MET A 23 17.36 -3.23 0.65
CA MET A 23 18.74 -3.01 0.22
C MET A 23 19.64 -4.21 0.52
N LEU A 24 19.46 -4.89 1.64
CA LEU A 24 20.20 -6.12 1.97
C LEU A 24 19.92 -7.23 0.95
N PHE A 25 18.66 -7.43 0.56
CA PHE A 25 18.31 -8.40 -0.48
C PHE A 25 18.88 -8.02 -1.85
N ALA A 26 18.90 -6.73 -2.20
CA ALA A 26 19.49 -6.27 -3.45
C ALA A 26 21.00 -6.51 -3.50
N VAL A 27 21.72 -6.22 -2.41
CA VAL A 27 23.17 -6.50 -2.29
C VAL A 27 23.44 -8.00 -2.35
N GLY A 28 22.63 -8.82 -1.66
CA GLY A 28 22.71 -10.28 -1.78
C GLY A 28 22.49 -10.76 -3.22
N GLY A 29 21.55 -10.14 -3.94
CA GLY A 29 21.32 -10.38 -5.35
C GLY A 29 22.52 -10.10 -6.24
N VAL A 30 23.15 -8.93 -6.06
CA VAL A 30 24.39 -8.58 -6.77
C VAL A 30 25.49 -9.59 -6.46
N TYR A 31 25.67 -9.94 -5.19
CA TYR A 31 26.66 -10.93 -4.76
C TYR A 31 26.45 -12.28 -5.45
N MET A 32 25.19 -12.77 -5.53
CA MET A 32 24.85 -14.02 -6.22
C MET A 32 25.15 -13.99 -7.72
N ILE A 33 25.01 -12.83 -8.39
CA ILE A 33 25.35 -12.69 -9.81
C ILE A 33 26.87 -12.72 -10.01
N THR A 34 27.63 -12.12 -9.09
CA THR A 34 29.10 -11.99 -9.19
C THR A 34 29.89 -13.21 -8.70
N ASP A 35 29.24 -14.15 -8.01
CA ASP A 35 29.89 -15.35 -7.49
C ASP A 35 30.05 -16.42 -8.59
N ASP A 36 31.26 -16.50 -9.16
CA ASP A 36 31.62 -17.42 -10.26
C ASP A 36 31.91 -18.87 -9.79
N ASN A 37 31.72 -19.19 -8.50
CA ASN A 37 32.30 -20.39 -7.88
C ASN A 37 31.60 -21.74 -8.17
N GLU A 38 30.39 -21.80 -8.76
CA GLU A 38 29.76 -23.09 -9.12
C GLU A 38 29.00 -23.08 -10.46
N SER A 39 29.63 -23.65 -11.51
CA SER A 39 29.08 -23.76 -12.87
C SER A 39 27.72 -24.48 -12.95
N ARG A 40 27.38 -25.32 -11.95
CA ARG A 40 26.14 -26.11 -11.91
C ARG A 40 24.92 -25.31 -11.44
N LYS A 41 25.12 -24.17 -10.77
CA LYS A 41 24.05 -23.27 -10.27
C LYS A 41 24.08 -21.88 -10.91
N PHE A 42 25.00 -21.64 -11.83
CA PHE A 42 25.21 -20.34 -12.48
C PHE A 42 23.91 -19.70 -13.01
N VAL A 43 23.11 -20.45 -13.79
CA VAL A 43 21.84 -19.93 -14.34
C VAL A 43 20.83 -19.60 -13.24
N PHE A 44 20.73 -20.45 -12.20
CA PHE A 44 19.82 -20.21 -11.08
C PHE A 44 20.24 -18.97 -10.29
N ASN A 45 21.53 -18.80 -10.02
CA ASN A 45 22.07 -17.64 -9.32
C ASN A 45 21.84 -16.35 -10.09
N ILE A 46 21.99 -16.37 -11.43
CA ILE A 46 21.68 -15.21 -12.27
C ILE A 46 20.19 -14.87 -12.21
N ILE A 47 19.30 -15.86 -12.32
CA ILE A 47 17.84 -15.60 -12.30
C ILE A 47 17.43 -15.03 -10.94
N VAL A 48 17.81 -15.67 -9.84
CA VAL A 48 17.46 -15.21 -8.49
C VAL A 48 18.12 -13.87 -8.18
N GLY A 49 19.38 -13.70 -8.56
CA GLY A 49 20.12 -12.47 -8.44
C GLY A 49 19.45 -11.31 -9.18
N CYS A 50 19.13 -11.48 -10.46
CA CYS A 50 18.42 -10.47 -11.24
C CYS A 50 17.06 -10.13 -10.67
N LEU A 51 16.26 -11.14 -10.29
CA LEU A 51 14.95 -10.93 -9.67
C LEU A 51 15.09 -10.13 -8.37
N SER A 52 16.04 -10.49 -7.51
CA SER A 52 16.22 -9.79 -6.24
C SER A 52 16.66 -8.32 -6.43
N VAL A 53 17.55 -8.04 -7.38
CA VAL A 53 17.96 -6.67 -7.71
C VAL A 53 16.80 -5.85 -8.27
N ILE A 54 15.98 -6.43 -9.17
CA ILE A 54 14.83 -5.72 -9.75
C ILE A 54 13.75 -5.45 -8.71
N PHE A 55 13.31 -6.49 -8.00
CA PHE A 55 12.18 -6.39 -7.06
C PHE A 55 12.57 -5.68 -5.76
N PHE A 56 13.70 -6.02 -5.14
CA PHE A 56 14.11 -5.41 -3.87
C PHE A 56 14.95 -4.16 -4.08
N GLY A 57 15.83 -4.11 -5.09
CA GLY A 57 16.58 -2.88 -5.39
C GLY A 57 15.66 -1.79 -5.93
N GLY A 58 14.95 -2.06 -7.02
CA GLY A 58 14.00 -1.12 -7.62
C GLY A 58 12.83 -0.77 -6.68
N GLY A 59 12.16 -1.79 -6.15
CA GLY A 59 11.05 -1.59 -5.21
C GLY A 59 11.47 -0.94 -3.90
N GLY A 60 12.63 -1.32 -3.36
CA GLY A 60 13.20 -0.71 -2.16
C GLY A 60 13.50 0.76 -2.38
N LEU A 61 14.20 1.11 -3.47
CA LEU A 61 14.51 2.50 -3.80
C LEU A 61 13.25 3.36 -3.96
N PHE A 62 12.22 2.84 -4.62
CA PHE A 62 10.91 3.49 -4.73
C PHE A 62 10.28 3.77 -3.35
N LEU A 63 10.24 2.77 -2.47
CA LEU A 63 9.72 2.92 -1.10
C LEU A 63 10.52 3.95 -0.29
N GLY A 64 11.85 3.95 -0.44
CA GLY A 64 12.75 4.90 0.21
C GLY A 64 12.48 6.34 -0.22
N VAL A 65 12.37 6.57 -1.54
CA VAL A 65 12.08 7.89 -2.11
C VAL A 65 10.71 8.40 -1.64
N ILE A 66 9.67 7.58 -1.71
CA ILE A 66 8.33 7.98 -1.26
C ILE A 66 8.31 8.29 0.24
N THR A 67 8.95 7.44 1.05
CA THR A 67 9.00 7.66 2.49
C THR A 67 9.69 8.98 2.81
N LEU A 68 10.81 9.28 2.16
CA LEU A 68 11.52 10.53 2.34
C LEU A 68 10.70 11.73 1.87
N TYR A 69 10.03 11.63 0.72
CA TYR A 69 9.14 12.66 0.20
C TYR A 69 8.01 12.98 1.18
N ASN A 70 7.31 11.93 1.65
CA ASN A 70 6.21 12.06 2.61
C ASN A 70 6.69 12.63 3.94
N ALA A 71 7.91 12.27 4.38
CA ALA A 71 8.53 12.79 5.59
C ALA A 71 8.81 14.30 5.51
N ILE A 72 9.42 14.72 4.41
CA ILE A 72 9.76 16.13 4.18
C ILE A 72 8.50 16.97 4.05
N LYS A 73 7.50 16.48 3.32
CA LYS A 73 6.23 17.18 3.08
C LYS A 73 5.24 17.06 4.23
N ARG A 74 5.53 16.24 5.26
CA ARG A 74 4.64 15.92 6.38
C ARG A 74 3.22 15.61 5.89
N ILE A 75 3.11 14.72 4.92
CA ILE A 75 1.81 14.31 4.37
C ILE A 75 1.17 13.33 5.37
N PRO A 76 -0.02 13.64 5.93
CA PRO A 76 -0.74 12.70 6.77
C PRO A 76 -1.24 11.52 5.94
N TYR A 77 -1.12 10.32 6.50
CA TYR A 77 -1.60 9.11 5.84
C TYR A 77 -3.12 8.98 5.94
N LEU A 78 -3.68 9.37 7.10
CA LEU A 78 -5.10 9.35 7.36
C LEU A 78 -5.48 10.66 8.06
N ILE A 79 -6.54 11.31 7.59
CA ILE A 79 -7.13 12.47 8.26
C ILE A 79 -8.57 12.12 8.62
N ILE A 80 -8.92 12.33 9.88
CA ILE A 80 -10.27 12.07 10.40
C ILE A 80 -10.91 13.42 10.69
N TYR A 81 -11.98 13.71 9.95
CA TYR A 81 -12.88 14.84 10.16
C TYR A 81 -14.13 14.38 10.90
N GLU A 82 -15.02 15.31 11.24
CA GLU A 82 -16.30 14.99 11.88
C GLU A 82 -17.26 14.23 10.94
N ASP A 83 -17.17 14.47 9.63
CA ASP A 83 -18.09 13.97 8.60
C ASP A 83 -17.47 12.96 7.63
N ARG A 84 -16.13 12.85 7.61
CA ARG A 84 -15.40 12.01 6.65
C ARG A 84 -14.03 11.58 7.12
N VAL A 85 -13.48 10.58 6.44
CA VAL A 85 -12.08 10.17 6.55
C VAL A 85 -11.42 10.30 5.20
N GLU A 86 -10.23 10.90 5.17
CA GLU A 86 -9.41 11.02 3.97
C GLU A 86 -8.17 10.15 4.12
N GLN A 87 -7.98 9.20 3.20
CA GLN A 87 -6.83 8.30 3.18
C GLN A 87 -5.93 8.64 2.00
N TYR A 88 -4.65 8.89 2.28
CA TYR A 88 -3.68 9.18 1.24
C TYR A 88 -3.30 7.91 0.45
N VAL A 89 -3.56 7.91 -0.86
CA VAL A 89 -3.19 6.83 -1.76
C VAL A 89 -1.92 7.20 -2.51
N GLN A 90 -0.81 6.62 -2.06
CA GLN A 90 0.55 6.94 -2.55
C GLN A 90 0.71 6.77 -4.07
N PHE A 91 0.11 5.73 -4.65
CA PHE A 91 0.19 5.48 -6.10
C PHE A 91 -0.55 6.52 -6.93
N LYS A 92 -1.59 7.15 -6.38
CA LYS A 92 -2.37 8.21 -7.06
C LYS A 92 -1.87 9.60 -6.70
N ALA A 93 -1.06 9.73 -5.65
CA ALA A 93 -0.70 11.00 -5.01
C ALA A 93 -1.90 11.86 -4.59
N GLU A 94 -3.04 11.23 -4.31
CA GLU A 94 -4.33 11.86 -4.00
C GLU A 94 -4.94 11.24 -2.73
N TYR A 95 -5.90 11.94 -2.12
CA TYR A 95 -6.69 11.39 -1.02
C TYR A 95 -7.94 10.72 -1.56
N ASP A 96 -8.14 9.45 -1.19
CA ASP A 96 -9.43 8.80 -1.33
C ASP A 96 -10.29 9.20 -0.12
N THR A 97 -11.44 9.84 -0.38
CA THR A 97 -12.35 10.37 0.64
C THR A 97 -13.50 9.40 0.92
N ILE A 98 -13.76 9.17 2.20
CA ILE A 98 -14.82 8.31 2.71
C ILE A 98 -15.78 9.17 3.53
N TYR A 99 -16.93 9.50 2.97
CA TYR A 99 -17.97 10.25 3.67
C TYR A 99 -18.77 9.33 4.61
N PHE A 100 -18.94 9.71 5.87
CA PHE A 100 -19.71 8.92 6.83
C PHE A 100 -21.19 8.81 6.46
N ALA A 101 -21.72 9.77 5.68
CA ALA A 101 -23.06 9.71 5.12
C ALA A 101 -23.29 8.51 4.19
N ASP A 102 -22.23 8.02 3.53
CA ASP A 102 -22.29 6.87 2.60
C ASP A 102 -22.02 5.53 3.31
N VAL A 103 -21.64 5.57 4.59
CA VAL A 103 -21.28 4.39 5.39
C VAL A 103 -22.49 3.86 6.14
N LYS A 104 -22.73 2.55 6.02
CA LYS A 104 -23.74 1.81 6.78
C LYS A 104 -23.24 1.40 8.16
N SER A 105 -22.03 0.85 8.22
CA SER A 105 -21.42 0.40 9.48
C SER A 105 -19.90 0.25 9.36
N PHE A 106 -19.22 0.45 10.48
CA PHE A 106 -17.82 0.04 10.66
C PHE A 106 -17.78 -1.28 11.41
N ARG A 107 -16.98 -2.24 10.92
CA ARG A 107 -16.77 -3.53 11.57
C ARG A 107 -15.30 -3.74 11.85
N LEU A 108 -14.99 -4.26 13.02
CA LEU A 108 -13.65 -4.71 13.33
C LEU A 108 -13.50 -6.16 12.85
N ILE A 109 -12.55 -6.41 11.97
CA ILE A 109 -12.24 -7.76 11.47
C ILE A 109 -10.81 -8.13 11.82
N LYS A 110 -10.59 -9.39 12.21
CA LYS A 110 -9.25 -9.93 12.42
C LYS A 110 -8.83 -10.70 11.18
N ILE A 111 -7.75 -10.28 10.54
CA ILE A 111 -7.11 -11.00 9.43
C ILE A 111 -5.73 -11.42 9.93
N ASN A 112 -5.50 -12.72 10.04
CA ASN A 112 -4.33 -13.29 10.72
C ASN A 112 -4.22 -12.73 12.15
N ASP A 113 -3.12 -12.05 12.49
CA ASP A 113 -2.93 -11.43 13.81
C ASP A 113 -3.13 -9.90 13.80
N ALA A 114 -3.59 -9.34 12.69
CA ALA A 114 -3.84 -7.91 12.53
C ALA A 114 -5.33 -7.59 12.66
N MET A 115 -5.64 -6.52 13.40
CA MET A 115 -6.97 -5.95 13.49
C MET A 115 -7.16 -4.92 12.39
N HIS A 116 -8.25 -5.04 11.64
CA HIS A 116 -8.61 -4.16 10.54
C HIS A 116 -10.00 -3.58 10.76
N ILE A 117 -10.24 -2.41 10.18
CA ILE A 117 -11.57 -1.79 10.12
C ILE A 117 -12.11 -2.05 8.72
N ALA A 118 -13.18 -2.83 8.64
CA ALA A 118 -13.99 -2.97 7.44
C ALA A 118 -15.08 -1.89 7.44
N ILE A 119 -15.34 -1.34 6.25
CA ILE A 119 -16.34 -0.30 6.02
C ILE A 119 -17.41 -0.92 5.13
N ASP A 120 -18.63 -1.00 5.65
CA ASP A 120 -19.78 -1.41 4.85
C ASP A 120 -20.47 -0.15 4.35
N TYR A 121 -20.58 -0.01 3.03
CA TYR A 121 -21.24 1.14 2.40
C TYR A 121 -22.73 0.87 2.18
N MET A 122 -23.50 1.95 2.03
CA MET A 122 -24.90 1.87 1.61
C MET A 122 -25.02 1.40 0.15
N ASP A 123 -26.06 0.62 -0.17
CA ASP A 123 -26.26 0.07 -1.52
C ASP A 123 -26.20 1.13 -2.63
N PRO A 124 -26.81 2.33 -2.51
CA PRO A 124 -26.74 3.36 -3.55
C PRO A 124 -25.32 3.79 -3.89
N TYR A 125 -24.44 3.87 -2.88
CA TYR A 125 -23.03 4.20 -3.08
C TYR A 125 -22.33 3.10 -3.87
N ILE A 126 -22.54 1.84 -3.49
CA ILE A 126 -21.86 0.71 -4.15
C ILE A 126 -22.35 0.55 -5.60
N LEU A 127 -23.65 0.74 -5.87
CA LEU A 127 -24.18 0.73 -7.23
C LEU A 127 -23.58 1.85 -8.09
N LYS A 128 -23.38 3.04 -7.52
CA LYS A 128 -22.71 4.16 -8.18
C LYS A 128 -21.26 3.82 -8.51
N GLU A 129 -20.54 3.22 -7.57
CA GLU A 129 -19.13 2.84 -7.74
C GLU A 129 -18.94 1.71 -8.77
N GLN A 130 -19.83 0.71 -8.78
CA GLN A 130 -19.84 -0.35 -9.80
C GLN A 130 -20.05 0.20 -11.23
N LYS A 131 -20.94 1.19 -11.36
CA LYS A 131 -21.22 1.85 -12.64
C LYS A 131 -20.15 2.87 -13.05
N SER A 132 -19.30 3.29 -12.12
CA SER A 132 -18.23 4.26 -12.41
C SER A 132 -17.27 3.75 -13.48
N LYS A 133 -16.85 4.65 -14.39
CA LYS A 133 -15.85 4.37 -15.41
C LYS A 133 -14.43 4.31 -14.85
N THR A 134 -14.20 4.88 -13.67
CA THR A 134 -12.89 4.92 -13.00
C THR A 134 -12.59 3.64 -12.21
N THR A 135 -13.60 2.85 -11.86
CA THR A 135 -13.43 1.59 -11.13
C THR A 135 -12.85 0.51 -12.04
N SER A 136 -11.76 -0.12 -11.62
CA SER A 136 -11.09 -1.15 -12.41
C SER A 136 -11.96 -2.39 -12.60
N GLY A 137 -11.78 -3.11 -13.72
CA GLY A 137 -12.56 -4.31 -14.02
C GLY A 137 -12.40 -5.43 -12.98
N ILE A 138 -11.22 -5.53 -12.34
CA ILE A 138 -10.96 -6.50 -11.26
C ILE A 138 -11.80 -6.13 -10.03
N VAL A 139 -11.80 -4.85 -9.63
CA VAL A 139 -12.60 -4.37 -8.50
C VAL A 139 -14.09 -4.59 -8.74
N LYS A 140 -14.59 -4.31 -9.95
CA LYS A 140 -15.99 -4.60 -10.30
C LYS A 140 -16.36 -6.08 -10.16
N ARG A 141 -15.48 -6.99 -10.60
CA ARG A 141 -15.69 -8.43 -10.46
C ARG A 141 -15.70 -8.87 -8.99
N LEU A 142 -14.79 -8.32 -8.17
CA LEU A 142 -14.75 -8.56 -6.73
C LEU A 142 -16.01 -8.07 -6.03
N MET A 143 -16.46 -6.84 -6.35
CA MET A 143 -17.71 -6.31 -5.82
C MET A 143 -18.89 -7.21 -6.17
N ALA A 144 -19.03 -7.62 -7.44
CA ALA A 144 -20.11 -8.49 -7.89
C ALA A 144 -20.16 -9.86 -7.18
N TYR A 145 -19.01 -10.38 -6.74
CA TYR A 145 -18.97 -11.63 -5.97
C TYR A 145 -19.59 -11.49 -4.58
N ASN A 146 -19.43 -10.33 -3.94
CA ASN A 146 -19.94 -10.07 -2.59
C ASN A 146 -21.45 -9.75 -2.54
N PHE A 147 -22.11 -9.54 -3.69
CA PHE A 147 -23.55 -9.27 -3.81
C PHE A 147 -24.40 -10.49 -4.16
N LYS A 148 -23.80 -11.68 -4.25
CA LYS A 148 -24.50 -12.94 -4.47
C LYS A 148 -24.93 -13.56 -3.15
#